data_AF-A0A9D6FS35-F1
#
_entry.id   AF-A0A9D6FS35-F1
#
_cell.length_a   1.000
_cell.length_b   1.000
_cell.length_c   1.000
_cell.angle_alpha   90.00
_cell.angle_beta   90.00
_cell.angle_gamma   90.00
#
_symmetry.space_group_name_H-M   'P 1'
#
loop_
_entity.id
_entity.type
_entity.pdbx_description
1 polymer ?
#
loop_
_entity_poly.entity_id
_entity_poly.type
_entity_poly.pdbx_seq_one_letter_code
_entity_poly.pdbx_strand_id
1 'polypeptide(L)' 'MAERFEFTADTNIQEALDLDPQIAEIFRKLGLKCVDCVAAEAETLRIGALYHEKDLKEILDELNRHGFRKRKETA' A
#
# COMPACT_ATOMS: atom_id res chain seq x y z
N MET A 1 9.88 7.88 -20.45
CA MET A 1 10.29 7.05 -19.29
C MET A 1 9.06 6.93 -18.40
N ALA A 2 8.57 5.71 -18.15
CA ALA A 2 7.43 5.54 -17.26
C ALA A 2 7.94 5.60 -15.83
N GLU A 3 7.57 6.63 -15.08
CA GLU A 3 7.91 6.79 -13.67
C GLU A 3 7.15 5.70 -12.88
N ARG A 4 7.89 4.71 -12.34
CA ARG A 4 7.35 3.68 -11.45
C ARG A 4 7.32 4.28 -10.06
N PHE A 5 6.17 4.20 -9.39
CA PHE A 5 6.10 4.59 -7.99
C PHE A 5 6.71 3.47 -7.15
N GLU A 6 7.60 3.83 -6.24
CA GLU A 6 8.20 2.91 -5.28
C GLU A 6 7.56 3.17 -3.92
N PHE A 7 6.92 2.13 -3.37
CA PHE A 7 6.35 2.17 -2.04
C PHE A 7 7.47 2.11 -1.01
N THR A 8 7.36 2.96 0.02
CA THR A 8 8.33 3.03 1.12
C THR A 8 7.63 2.92 2.47
N ALA A 9 8.41 2.75 3.53
CA ALA A 9 7.91 2.62 4.90
C ALA A 9 7.00 3.78 5.36
N ASP A 10 7.25 4.97 4.83
CA ASP A 10 6.54 6.20 5.19
C ASP A 10 5.39 6.52 4.22
N THR A 11 5.19 5.71 3.18
CA THR A 11 4.01 5.81 2.32
C THR A 11 2.76 5.59 3.16
N ASN A 12 1.79 6.51 3.04
CA ASN A 12 0.51 6.39 3.71
C ASN A 12 -0.30 5.26 3.06
N ILE A 13 -1.03 4.49 3.87
CA ILE A 13 -1.84 3.37 3.39
C ILE A 13 -2.92 3.85 2.41
N GLN A 14 -3.59 4.97 2.71
CA GLN A 14 -4.56 5.60 1.82
C GLN A 14 -3.92 6.07 0.52
N GLU A 15 -2.75 6.70 0.57
CA GLU A 15 -2.03 7.09 -0.65
C GLU A 15 -1.77 5.87 -1.53
N ALA A 16 -1.36 4.74 -0.93
CA ALA A 16 -1.16 3.52 -1.68
C ALA A 16 -2.46 2.97 -2.31
N LEU A 17 -3.59 3.03 -1.59
CA LEU A 17 -4.89 2.60 -2.10
C LEU A 17 -5.40 3.51 -3.23
N ASP A 18 -5.16 4.82 -3.14
CA ASP A 18 -5.53 5.80 -4.16
C ASP A 18 -4.74 5.60 -5.47
N LEU A 19 -3.55 5.01 -5.39
CA LEU A 19 -2.76 4.69 -6.58
C LEU A 19 -3.38 3.54 -7.38
N ASP A 20 -3.67 2.40 -6.74
CA ASP A 20 -4.29 1.24 -7.40
C ASP A 20 -5.29 0.56 -6.45
N PRO A 21 -6.58 0.44 -6.82
CA PRO A 21 -7.54 -0.29 -6.00
C PRO A 21 -7.16 -1.77 -5.80
N GLN A 22 -6.30 -2.35 -6.65
CA GLN A 22 -5.79 -3.71 -6.45
C GLN A 22 -4.87 -3.84 -5.23
N ILE A 23 -4.30 -2.75 -4.73
CA ILE A 23 -3.48 -2.74 -3.51
C ILE A 23 -4.32 -3.17 -2.28
N ALA A 24 -5.62 -2.86 -2.27
CA ALA A 24 -6.54 -3.35 -1.24
C ALA A 24 -6.54 -4.89 -1.15
N GLU A 25 -6.49 -5.57 -2.29
CA GLU A 25 -6.45 -7.03 -2.35
C GLU A 25 -5.11 -7.59 -1.87
N ILE A 26 -4.00 -6.90 -2.14
CA ILE A 26 -2.67 -7.24 -1.62
C ILE A 26 -2.68 -7.15 -0.10
N PHE A 27 -3.18 -6.05 0.48
CA PHE A 27 -3.32 -5.89 1.92
C PHE A 27 -4.20 -6.97 2.56
N ARG A 28 -5.33 -7.31 1.94
CA ARG A 28 -6.19 -8.41 2.40
C ARG A 28 -5.45 -9.76 2.42
N LYS A 29 -4.66 -10.08 1.38
CA LYS A 29 -3.84 -11.30 1.32
C LYS A 29 -2.77 -11.34 2.41
N LEU A 30 -2.15 -10.19 2.70
CA LEU A 30 -1.16 -10.06 3.76
C LEU A 30 -1.79 -10.08 5.17
N GLY A 31 -3.13 -10.07 5.27
CA GLY A 31 -3.85 -10.10 6.53
C GLY A 31 -4.04 -8.71 7.17
N LEU A 32 -3.75 -7.64 6.42
CA LEU A 32 -4.08 -6.26 6.78
C LEU A 32 -5.57 -6.03 6.49
N LYS A 33 -6.43 -6.55 7.38
CA LYS A 33 -7.90 -6.38 7.29
C LYS A 33 -8.37 -4.95 7.58
N CYS A 34 -7.46 -4.03 7.90
CA CYS A 34 -7.75 -2.64 8.24
C CYS A 34 -7.94 -1.71 7.04
N VAL A 35 -8.02 -2.23 5.80
CA VAL A 35 -8.37 -1.42 4.62
C VAL A 35 -9.72 -0.70 4.79
N ASP A 36 -10.59 -1.19 5.69
CA ASP A 36 -11.88 -0.61 6.05
C ASP A 36 -11.89 0.13 7.40
N CYS A 37 -10.73 0.28 8.07
CA CYS A 37 -10.64 0.93 9.38
C CYS A 37 -10.24 2.39 9.21
N VAL A 38 -10.98 3.32 9.84
CA VAL A 38 -10.75 4.78 9.84
C VAL A 38 -9.30 5.16 10.23
N ALA A 39 -8.56 4.25 10.89
CA ALA A 39 -7.15 4.42 11.19
C ALA A 39 -6.23 4.39 9.96
N ALA A 40 -6.58 3.66 8.89
CA ALA A 40 -5.77 3.53 7.68
C ALA A 40 -5.57 4.87 6.94
N GLU A 41 -6.49 5.82 7.09
CA GLU A 41 -6.37 7.16 6.49
C GLU A 41 -5.19 7.96 7.08
N ALA A 42 -4.83 7.72 8.34
CA ALA A 42 -3.77 8.45 9.03
C ALA A 42 -2.50 7.61 9.28
N GLU A 43 -2.46 6.37 8.80
CA GLU A 43 -1.41 5.41 9.13
C GLU A 43 -0.46 5.14 7.95
N THR A 44 0.83 5.02 8.24
CA THR A 44 1.85 4.62 7.26
C THR A 44 2.00 3.11 7.20
N LEU A 45 2.53 2.59 6.09
CA LEU A 45 2.80 1.15 5.94
C LEU A 45 3.61 0.57 7.09
N ARG A 46 4.59 1.33 7.61
CA ARG A 46 5.38 0.95 8.78
C ARG A 46 4.54 0.76 10.03
N ILE A 47 3.63 1.69 10.32
CA ILE A 47 2.82 1.65 11.53
C ILE A 47 1.77 0.54 11.43
N GLY A 48 1.15 0.35 10.26
CA GLY A 48 0.25 -0.77 10.03
C GLY A 48 0.95 -2.13 10.12
N ALA A 49 2.16 -2.25 9.58
CA ALA A 49 2.96 -3.46 9.76
C ALA A 49 3.23 -3.74 11.26
N LEU A 50 3.56 -2.71 12.05
CA LEU A 50 3.83 -2.84 13.47
C LEU A 50 2.59 -3.27 14.28
N TYR A 51 1.44 -2.61 14.09
CA TYR A 51 0.21 -2.93 14.83
C TYR A 51 -0.39 -4.30 14.48
N HIS A 52 -0.12 -4.77 13.26
CA HIS A 52 -0.61 -6.06 12.78
C HIS A 52 0.44 -7.18 12.86
N GLU A 53 1.59 -6.92 13.49
CA GLU A 53 2.70 -7.87 13.64
C GLU A 53 3.11 -8.51 12.29
N LYS A 54 3.12 -7.68 11.23
CA LYS A 54 3.52 -8.05 9.88
C LYS A 54 4.90 -7.54 9.55
N ASP A 55 5.57 -8.27 8.68
CA ASP A 55 6.87 -7.86 8.17
C ASP A 55 6.68 -6.72 7.15
N LEU A 56 7.19 -5.54 7.50
CA LEU A 56 7.14 -4.36 6.63
C LEU A 56 7.83 -4.61 5.29
N LYS A 57 8.93 -5.35 5.29
CA LYS A 57 9.66 -5.67 4.06
C LYS A 57 8.82 -6.56 3.16
N GLU A 58 8.09 -7.54 3.72
CA GLU A 58 7.19 -8.40 2.94
C GLU A 58 6.06 -7.58 2.28
N ILE A 59 5.49 -6.62 3.01
CA ILE A 59 4.48 -5.70 2.47
C ILE A 59 5.07 -4.87 1.31
N LEU A 60 6.22 -4.24 1.53
CA LEU A 60 6.86 -3.40 0.52
C LEU A 60 7.29 -4.20 -0.71
N ASP A 61 7.81 -5.41 -0.53
CA ASP A 61 8.21 -6.30 -1.62
C ASP A 61 7.00 -6.69 -2.47
N GLU A 62 5.86 -7.02 -1.86
CA GLU A 62 4.66 -7.41 -2.61
C GLU A 62 4.04 -6.21 -3.35
N LEU A 63 3.97 -5.04 -2.71
CA LEU A 63 3.50 -3.80 -3.34
C LEU A 63 4.40 -3.39 -4.52
N ASN A 64 5.72 -3.40 -4.32
CA ASN A 64 6.67 -3.03 -5.36
C ASN A 64 6.74 -4.08 -6.46
N ARG A 65 6.52 -5.37 -6.15
CA ARG A 65 6.42 -6.46 -7.15
C ARG A 65 5.22 -6.29 -8.06
N HIS A 66 4.06 -5.87 -7.54
CA HIS A 66 2.86 -5.56 -8.34
C HIS A 66 3.14 -4.49 -9.41
N GLY A 67 4.08 -3.59 -9.14
CA GLY A 67 4.65 -2.71 -10.16
C GLY A 67 3.70 -1.61 -10.59
N PHE A 68 3.49 -0.66 -9.67
CA PHE A 68 2.64 0.48 -9.95
C PHE A 68 3.29 1.46 -10.94
N ARG A 69 2.68 1.60 -12.11
CA ARG A 69 2.95 2.70 -13.05
C ARG A 69 1.79 3.67 -12.92
N LYS A 70 2.06 4.93 -12.54
CA LYS A 70 1.05 5.99 -12.63
C LYS A 70 0.51 6.03 -14.06
N ARG A 71 -0.64 5.41 -14.31
CA ARG A 71 -1.41 5.72 -15.52
C ARG A 71 -2.08 7.04 -15.21
N LYS A 72 -1.80 8.06 -16.02
CA LYS A 72 -2.54 9.32 -15.96
C LYS A 72 -4.02 8.95 -16.10
N GLU A 73 -4.77 9.04 -15.01
CA GLU A 73 -6.21 8.95 -15.09
C GLU A 73 -6.66 10.08 -16.02
N THR A 74 -7.26 9.65 -17.13
CA THR A 74 -7.78 10.53 -18.16
C THR A 74 -9.21 10.81 -17.74
N ALA A 75 -9.45 12.01 -17.22
CA ALA A 75 -10.76 12.62 -17.12
C ALA A 75 -10.66 14.02 -17.71
#